data_AF-A0A250WWF0-F1
#
_entry.id   AF-A0A250WWF0-F1
#
_cell.length_a   1.000
_cell.length_b   1.000
_cell.length_c   1.000
_cell.angle_alpha   90.00
_cell.angle_beta   90.00
_cell.angle_gamma   90.00
#
_symmetry.space_group_name_H-M   'P 1'
#
loop_
_entity.id
_entity.type
_entity.pdbx_description
1 polymer ?
#
loop_
_entity_poly.entity_id
_entity_poly.type
_entity_poly.pdbx_seq_one_letter_code
_entity_poly.pdbx_strand_id
1 'polypeptide(L)'
;MPSHHASSSSGGAQGKVAFIDTEGTFRPERIRAIAERFEMDADAVLDNIVVARAYTHEHQLDLLVSVAALMAEDPFKLLIVDSIMANFRNDFQGRGELADRQQRLGCLLAKIKKENIISSPLRQISEEFNVAVLLTNQVMSDPGGGAMFVSDPKKPVGGHVLAHASTTRISLRKGKAEQRVAKIVQSPNLAEAEASFAISNEGIIEYKD
;
A
#
# COMPACT_ATOMS: atom_id res chain seq x y z
N MET A 1 -30.13 -0.21 -13.76
CA MET A 1 -29.34 0.42 -12.68
C MET A 1 -27.94 0.58 -13.21
N PRO A 2 -27.38 1.80 -13.30
CA PRO A 2 -25.97 1.97 -13.65
C PRO A 2 -25.12 1.27 -12.58
N SER A 3 -24.10 0.52 -12.99
CA SER A 3 -23.29 -0.28 -12.09
C SER A 3 -22.41 0.63 -11.22
N HIS A 4 -22.61 0.61 -9.90
CA HIS A 4 -21.83 1.38 -8.91
C HIS A 4 -20.39 0.88 -8.72
N HIS A 5 -19.96 -0.11 -9.49
CA HIS A 5 -18.61 -0.63 -9.50
C HIS A 5 -18.04 -0.55 -10.91
N ALA A 6 -16.75 -0.27 -11.02
CA ALA A 6 -16.03 -0.46 -12.27
C ALA A 6 -16.21 -1.93 -12.70
N SER A 7 -16.83 -2.13 -13.86
CA SER A 7 -17.13 -3.46 -14.36
C SER A 7 -15.85 -4.20 -14.73
N SER A 8 -15.88 -5.53 -14.70
CA SER A 8 -14.78 -6.35 -15.22
C SER A 8 -14.44 -6.02 -16.67
N SER A 9 -15.44 -5.64 -17.48
CA SER A 9 -15.26 -5.18 -18.87
C SER A 9 -14.48 -3.87 -19.01
N SER A 10 -14.44 -3.05 -17.96
CA SER A 10 -13.69 -1.79 -17.90
C SER A 10 -12.41 -1.91 -17.07
N GLY A 11 -12.00 -3.14 -16.70
CA GLY A 11 -10.80 -3.41 -15.92
C GLY A 11 -10.96 -3.34 -14.39
N GLY A 12 -12.20 -3.24 -13.88
CA GLY A 12 -12.49 -3.19 -12.44
C GLY A 12 -12.72 -4.56 -11.80
N ALA A 13 -12.57 -4.63 -10.47
CA ALA A 13 -12.67 -5.88 -9.70
C ALA A 13 -14.04 -6.13 -9.05
N GLN A 14 -14.98 -5.18 -9.15
CA GLN A 14 -16.35 -5.26 -8.59
C GLN A 14 -16.39 -5.62 -7.09
N GLY A 15 -15.80 -4.78 -6.24
CA GLY A 15 -15.97 -4.89 -4.79
C GLY A 15 -15.44 -3.68 -4.05
N LYS A 16 -15.62 -3.68 -2.72
CA LYS A 16 -15.24 -2.58 -1.83
C LYS A 16 -13.72 -2.49 -1.64
N VAL A 17 -13.28 -1.33 -1.18
CA VAL A 17 -11.88 -1.05 -0.83
C VAL A 17 -11.80 -0.76 0.67
N ALA A 18 -10.84 -1.37 1.35
CA ALA A 18 -10.46 -0.99 2.70
C ALA A 18 -9.17 -0.16 2.65
N PHE A 19 -9.16 0.99 3.32
CA PHE A 19 -8.01 1.90 3.39
C PHE A 19 -7.65 2.16 4.85
N ILE A 20 -6.50 1.67 5.29
CA ILE A 20 -5.91 1.97 6.59
C ILE A 20 -4.94 3.13 6.42
N ASP A 21 -5.34 4.31 6.91
CA ASP A 21 -4.57 5.54 6.85
C ASP A 21 -3.81 5.74 8.17
N THR A 22 -2.49 5.83 8.11
CA THR A 22 -1.62 6.11 9.26
C THR A 22 -1.12 7.55 9.26
N GLU A 23 -1.17 8.23 8.11
CA GLU A 23 -0.56 9.55 7.90
C GLU A 23 -1.61 10.68 7.88
N GLY A 24 -2.89 10.34 7.71
CA GLY A 24 -3.98 11.31 7.55
C GLY A 24 -4.00 11.93 6.15
N THR A 25 -3.59 11.19 5.14
CA THR A 25 -3.41 11.64 3.75
C THR A 25 -4.59 11.31 2.86
N PHE A 26 -5.58 10.53 3.32
CA PHE A 26 -6.78 10.26 2.54
C PHE A 26 -7.58 11.55 2.30
N ARG A 27 -7.92 11.83 1.04
CA ARG A 27 -8.68 13.02 0.61
C ARG A 27 -9.84 12.58 -0.28
N PRO A 28 -11.10 12.58 0.21
CA PRO A 28 -12.27 12.20 -0.59
C PRO A 28 -12.39 13.00 -1.90
N GLU A 29 -11.99 14.27 -1.89
CA GLU A 29 -12.06 15.16 -3.05
C GLU A 29 -11.20 14.66 -4.21
N ARG A 30 -10.06 14.00 -3.91
CA ARG A 30 -9.21 13.38 -4.93
C ARG A 30 -9.87 12.16 -5.56
N ILE A 31 -10.68 11.41 -4.79
CA ILE A 31 -11.44 10.28 -5.32
C ILE A 31 -12.57 10.77 -6.23
N ARG A 32 -13.26 11.87 -5.87
CA ARG A 32 -14.31 12.47 -6.70
C ARG A 32 -13.79 12.84 -8.10
N ALA A 33 -12.66 13.55 -8.16
CA ALA A 33 -12.04 13.94 -9.44
C ALA A 33 -11.61 12.74 -10.30
N ILE A 34 -11.21 11.62 -9.67
CA ILE A 34 -10.88 10.39 -10.38
C ILE A 34 -12.16 9.69 -10.87
N ALA A 35 -13.22 9.63 -10.05
CA ALA A 35 -14.49 9.04 -10.42
C ALA A 35 -15.12 9.74 -11.63
N GLU A 36 -15.05 11.08 -11.70
CA GLU A 36 -15.50 11.88 -12.84
C GLU A 36 -14.81 11.48 -14.15
N ARG A 37 -13.48 11.28 -14.13
CA ARG A 37 -12.73 10.82 -15.32
C ARG A 37 -13.20 9.45 -15.83
N PHE A 38 -13.66 8.58 -14.94
CA PHE A 38 -14.19 7.27 -15.30
C PHE A 38 -15.71 7.27 -15.51
N GLU A 39 -16.35 8.45 -15.56
CA GLU A 39 -17.79 8.63 -15.74
C GLU A 39 -18.62 7.87 -14.68
N MET A 40 -18.08 7.81 -13.45
CA MET A 40 -18.71 7.13 -12.31
C MET A 40 -19.38 8.12 -11.36
N ASP A 41 -20.44 7.67 -10.70
CA ASP A 41 -21.07 8.42 -9.61
C ASP A 41 -20.11 8.49 -8.41
N ALA A 42 -19.67 9.70 -8.08
CA ALA A 42 -18.62 9.91 -7.10
C ALA A 42 -19.04 9.55 -5.66
N ASP A 43 -20.32 9.75 -5.31
CA ASP A 43 -20.84 9.40 -3.99
C ASP A 43 -20.92 7.87 -3.83
N ALA A 44 -21.45 7.17 -4.83
CA ALA A 44 -21.46 5.71 -4.84
C ALA A 44 -20.06 5.10 -4.84
N VAL A 45 -19.07 5.75 -5.48
CA VAL A 45 -17.66 5.32 -5.39
C VAL A 45 -17.14 5.48 -3.96
N LEU A 46 -17.39 6.62 -3.32
CA LEU A 46 -16.95 6.88 -1.95
C LEU A 46 -17.60 5.95 -0.93
N ASP A 47 -18.89 5.62 -1.09
CA ASP A 47 -19.62 4.67 -0.24
C ASP A 47 -19.02 3.24 -0.27
N ASN A 48 -18.26 2.93 -1.33
CA ASN A 48 -17.56 1.65 -1.48
C ASN A 48 -16.13 1.66 -0.90
N ILE A 49 -15.70 2.75 -0.27
CA ILE A 49 -14.38 2.86 0.36
C ILE A 49 -14.53 2.99 1.88
N VAL A 50 -14.12 1.94 2.59
CA VAL A 50 -14.04 1.96 4.05
C VAL A 50 -12.68 2.51 4.46
N VAL A 51 -12.66 3.65 5.14
CA VAL A 51 -11.43 4.29 5.62
C VAL A 51 -11.35 4.18 7.13
N ALA A 52 -10.21 3.72 7.64
CA ALA A 52 -9.91 3.69 9.07
C ALA A 52 -8.57 4.35 9.34
N ARG A 53 -8.51 5.21 10.36
CA ARG A 53 -7.27 5.90 10.73
C ARG A 53 -6.58 5.20 11.90
N ALA A 54 -5.37 4.72 11.69
CA ALA A 54 -4.53 4.12 12.71
C ALA A 54 -3.59 5.16 13.33
N TYR A 55 -3.50 5.20 14.66
CA TYR A 55 -2.68 6.18 15.39
C TYR A 55 -1.40 5.58 16.01
N THR A 56 -1.36 4.25 16.15
CA THR A 56 -0.22 3.48 16.70
C THR A 56 -0.07 2.17 15.91
N HIS A 57 1.05 1.46 16.10
CA HIS A 57 1.25 0.15 15.48
C HIS A 57 0.29 -0.92 16.02
N GLU A 58 -0.11 -0.84 17.30
CA GLU A 58 -1.10 -1.73 17.90
C GLU A 58 -2.50 -1.46 17.32
N HIS A 59 -2.90 -0.19 17.22
CA HIS A 59 -4.18 0.16 16.61
C HIS A 59 -4.22 -0.27 15.13
N GLN A 60 -3.11 -0.17 14.40
CA GLN A 60 -3.02 -0.69 13.03
C GLN A 60 -3.27 -2.21 12.96
N LEU A 61 -2.78 -2.96 13.96
CA LEU A 61 -3.02 -4.41 14.07
C LEU A 61 -4.49 -4.72 14.34
N ASP A 62 -5.12 -3.97 15.25
CA ASP A 62 -6.53 -4.15 15.61
C ASP A 62 -7.45 -3.83 14.43
N LEU A 63 -7.14 -2.76 13.68
CA LEU A 63 -7.89 -2.40 12.47
C LEU A 63 -7.85 -3.48 11.40
N LEU A 64 -6.75 -4.23 11.25
CA LEU A 64 -6.73 -5.38 10.33
C LEU A 64 -7.70 -6.48 10.75
N VAL A 65 -7.88 -6.69 12.06
CA VAL A 65 -8.87 -7.65 12.57
C VAL A 65 -10.28 -7.17 12.28
N SER A 66 -10.56 -5.87 12.50
CA SER A 66 -11.84 -5.26 12.15
C SER A 66 -12.14 -5.33 10.65
N VAL A 67 -11.14 -5.05 9.80
CA VAL A 67 -11.27 -5.17 8.34
C VAL A 67 -11.55 -6.61 7.93
N ALA A 68 -10.87 -7.60 8.53
CA ALA A 68 -11.15 -9.02 8.25
C ALA A 68 -12.59 -9.41 8.62
N ALA A 69 -13.15 -8.85 9.69
CA ALA A 69 -14.56 -9.06 10.05
C ALA A 69 -15.51 -8.46 8.99
N LEU A 70 -15.24 -7.25 8.51
CA LEU A 70 -16.02 -6.63 7.42
C LEU A 70 -15.92 -7.43 6.11
N MET A 71 -14.75 -7.97 5.79
CA MET A 71 -14.53 -8.80 4.60
C MET A 71 -15.26 -10.15 4.66
N ALA A 72 -15.67 -10.60 5.85
CA ALA A 72 -16.51 -11.78 6.00
C ALA A 72 -17.99 -11.51 5.67
N GLU A 73 -18.42 -10.25 5.75
CA GLU A 73 -19.80 -9.83 5.50
C GLU A 73 -20.00 -9.30 4.07
N ASP A 74 -19.02 -8.54 3.57
CA ASP A 74 -19.07 -7.87 2.27
C ASP A 74 -17.88 -8.24 1.36
N PRO A 75 -18.07 -8.25 0.03
CA PRO A 75 -16.98 -8.52 -0.90
C PRO A 75 -16.05 -7.32 -1.04
N PHE A 76 -14.83 -7.44 -0.50
CA PHE A 76 -13.72 -6.52 -0.76
C PHE A 76 -12.83 -7.06 -1.89
N LYS A 77 -12.10 -6.15 -2.55
CA LYS A 77 -11.13 -6.51 -3.61
C LYS A 77 -9.77 -5.87 -3.44
N LEU A 78 -9.66 -4.84 -2.60
CA LEU A 78 -8.42 -4.14 -2.33
C LEU A 78 -8.32 -3.72 -0.85
N LEU A 79 -7.18 -4.02 -0.24
CA LEU A 79 -6.75 -3.49 1.05
C LEU A 79 -5.53 -2.60 0.83
N ILE A 80 -5.64 -1.33 1.20
CA ILE A 80 -4.53 -0.36 1.18
C ILE A 80 -4.10 -0.07 2.61
N VAL A 81 -2.79 -0.09 2.87
CA VAL A 81 -2.20 0.38 4.12
C VAL A 81 -1.21 1.49 3.79
N ASP A 82 -1.58 2.74 4.12
CA ASP A 82 -0.81 3.95 3.84
C ASP A 82 -0.34 4.61 5.15
N SER A 83 0.88 4.40 5.61
CA SER A 83 1.90 3.46 5.16
C SER A 83 2.16 2.38 6.20
N ILE A 84 2.79 1.29 5.77
CA ILE A 84 3.09 0.17 6.67
C ILE A 84 4.09 0.53 7.78
N MET A 85 4.92 1.57 7.59
CA MET A 85 6.03 1.91 8.49
C MET A 85 5.83 3.21 9.29
N ALA A 86 4.85 4.06 9.01
CA ALA A 86 4.73 5.37 9.67
C ALA A 86 4.63 5.23 11.20
N ASN A 87 3.65 4.45 11.69
CA ASN A 87 3.45 4.27 13.12
C ASN A 87 4.62 3.51 13.78
N PHE A 88 5.18 2.49 13.12
CA PHE A 88 6.35 1.77 13.64
C PHE A 88 7.60 2.64 13.79
N ARG A 89 7.74 3.70 13.00
CA ARG A 89 8.87 4.63 13.14
C ARG A 89 8.68 5.60 14.31
N ASN A 90 7.43 5.94 14.62
CA ASN A 90 7.11 6.84 15.73
C ASN A 90 7.20 6.10 17.06
N ASP A 91 6.64 4.89 17.10
CA ASP A 91 6.50 4.07 18.31
C ASP A 91 7.82 3.41 18.73
N PHE A 92 8.72 3.15 17.80
CA PHE A 92 10.02 2.52 18.07
C PHE A 92 11.18 3.40 17.64
N GLN A 93 11.93 3.92 18.62
CA GLN A 93 12.99 4.91 18.40
C GLN A 93 14.37 4.38 18.78
N GLY A 94 15.35 4.72 17.94
CA GLY A 94 16.74 4.33 18.15
C GLY A 94 17.03 2.87 17.79
N ARG A 95 18.28 2.46 18.04
CA ARG A 95 18.79 1.13 17.65
C ARG A 95 18.42 0.03 18.65
N GLY A 96 18.20 0.38 19.92
CA GLY A 96 17.88 -0.58 20.98
C GLY A 96 16.55 -1.30 20.74
N GLU A 97 15.59 -0.61 20.14
CA GLU A 97 14.23 -1.14 19.87
C GLU A 97 14.10 -1.76 18.48
N LEU A 98 15.21 -1.90 17.75
CA LEU A 98 15.19 -2.41 16.38
C LEU A 98 14.66 -3.85 16.33
N ALA A 99 15.09 -4.70 17.26
CA ALA A 99 14.67 -6.10 17.31
C ALA A 99 13.16 -6.20 17.56
N ASP A 100 12.66 -5.51 18.58
CA ASP A 100 11.23 -5.49 18.93
C ASP A 100 10.39 -4.94 17.77
N ARG A 101 10.83 -3.85 17.14
CA ARG A 101 10.17 -3.32 15.94
C ARG A 101 10.08 -4.35 14.82
N GLN A 102 11.17 -5.07 14.54
CA GLN A 102 11.19 -6.08 13.48
C GLN A 102 10.28 -7.28 13.80
N GLN A 103 10.22 -7.70 15.08
CA GLN A 103 9.32 -8.77 15.53
C GLN A 103 7.85 -8.34 15.38
N ARG A 104 7.51 -7.13 15.86
CA ARG A 104 6.13 -6.60 15.79
C ARG A 104 5.69 -6.37 14.35
N LEU A 105 6.58 -5.86 13.49
CA LEU A 105 6.34 -5.73 12.05
C LEU A 105 6.10 -7.10 11.41
N GLY A 106 6.89 -8.11 11.77
CA GLY A 106 6.68 -9.50 11.33
C GLY A 106 5.30 -10.04 11.71
N CYS A 107 4.83 -9.78 12.93
CA CYS A 107 3.49 -10.17 13.36
C CYS A 107 2.38 -9.47 12.54
N LEU A 108 2.55 -8.18 12.25
CA LEU A 108 1.61 -7.44 11.40
C LEU A 108 1.57 -8.00 9.98
N LEU A 109 2.74 -8.21 9.37
CA LEU A 109 2.87 -8.75 8.02
C LEU A 109 2.32 -10.18 7.91
N ALA A 110 2.49 -11.00 8.94
CA ALA A 110 1.93 -12.35 8.99
C ALA A 110 0.38 -12.37 9.00
N LYS A 111 -0.29 -11.35 9.53
CA LYS A 111 -1.75 -11.21 9.41
C LYS A 111 -2.18 -10.76 8.01
N ILE A 112 -1.35 -9.96 7.35
CA ILE A 112 -1.62 -9.44 6.00
C ILE A 112 -1.37 -10.52 4.93
N LYS A 113 -0.27 -11.27 5.04
CA LYS A 113 0.21 -12.22 4.03
C LYS A 113 0.72 -13.50 4.70
N LYS A 114 0.58 -14.63 4.00
CA LYS A 114 1.31 -15.86 4.29
C LYS A 114 2.81 -15.71 3.99
N GLU A 115 3.63 -15.71 5.03
CA GLU A 115 5.03 -16.13 4.95
C GLU A 115 5.27 -17.32 5.89
N ASN A 116 6.12 -18.26 5.48
CA ASN A 116 6.45 -19.51 6.19
C ASN A 116 7.22 -19.27 7.51
N ILE A 117 6.61 -18.63 8.51
CA ILE A 117 7.17 -18.54 9.87
C ILE A 117 6.11 -18.99 10.88
N ILE A 118 6.16 -20.29 11.17
CA ILE A 118 5.84 -20.99 12.42
C ILE A 118 4.65 -20.41 13.23
N SER A 119 3.50 -21.09 13.08
CA SER A 119 2.42 -21.24 14.07
C SER A 119 1.80 -19.98 14.70
N SER A 120 0.76 -19.43 14.08
CA SER A 120 -0.31 -18.73 14.81
C SER A 120 -1.65 -18.95 14.09
N PRO A 121 -2.77 -19.24 14.79
CA PRO A 121 -4.08 -19.54 14.21
C PRO A 121 -4.81 -18.30 13.63
N LEU A 122 -4.07 -17.29 13.20
CA LEU A 122 -4.62 -16.03 12.71
C LEU A 122 -4.89 -16.13 11.21
N ARG A 123 -6.18 -16.02 10.88
CA ARG A 123 -6.79 -15.87 9.55
C ARG A 123 -6.01 -14.92 8.63
N GLN A 124 -5.79 -15.33 7.39
CA GLN A 124 -4.88 -14.70 6.42
C GLN A 124 -5.68 -13.88 5.41
N ILE A 125 -5.68 -12.54 5.55
CA ILE A 125 -6.66 -11.69 4.85
C ILE A 125 -6.60 -11.84 3.32
N SER A 126 -5.40 -11.83 2.72
CA SER A 126 -5.28 -11.86 1.26
C SER A 126 -5.77 -13.17 0.64
N GLU A 127 -5.43 -14.31 1.25
CA GLU A 127 -5.78 -15.64 0.73
C GLU A 127 -7.22 -16.03 1.08
N GLU A 128 -7.68 -15.70 2.28
CA GLU A 128 -9.02 -16.05 2.77
C GLU A 128 -10.12 -15.31 2.01
N PHE A 129 -9.91 -14.02 1.74
CA PHE A 129 -10.91 -13.18 1.09
C PHE A 129 -10.62 -12.91 -0.39
N ASN A 130 -9.51 -13.43 -0.92
CA ASN A 130 -9.06 -13.18 -2.30
C ASN A 130 -9.00 -11.67 -2.62
N VAL A 131 -8.26 -10.93 -1.78
CA VAL A 131 -8.13 -9.48 -1.82
C VAL A 131 -6.69 -9.10 -2.21
N ALA A 132 -6.54 -8.13 -3.11
CA ALA A 132 -5.24 -7.54 -3.41
C ALA A 132 -4.80 -6.64 -2.23
N VAL A 133 -3.54 -6.75 -1.81
CA VAL A 133 -2.97 -5.90 -0.76
C VAL A 133 -1.94 -4.95 -1.35
N LEU A 134 -2.15 -3.65 -1.11
CA LEU A 134 -1.22 -2.59 -1.47
C LEU A 134 -0.67 -1.93 -0.21
N LEU A 135 0.65 -1.98 -0.04
CA LEU A 135 1.36 -1.33 1.05
C LEU A 135 2.18 -0.17 0.49
N THR A 136 2.04 1.01 1.05
CA THR A 136 2.99 2.11 0.80
C THR A 136 4.09 2.06 1.87
N ASN A 137 5.27 2.55 1.52
CA ASN A 137 6.42 2.58 2.42
C ASN A 137 7.29 3.79 2.12
N GLN A 138 7.88 4.39 3.15
CA GLN A 138 8.82 5.49 2.97
C GLN A 138 10.24 4.98 2.71
N VAL A 139 11.05 5.87 2.15
CA VAL A 139 12.50 5.71 2.00
C VAL A 139 13.23 6.63 2.97
N MET A 140 14.44 6.23 3.34
CA MET A 140 15.38 7.06 4.09
C MET A 140 16.70 7.15 3.35
N SER A 141 17.44 8.25 3.54
CA SER A 141 18.81 8.35 3.05
C SER A 141 19.67 7.28 3.72
N ASP A 142 20.65 6.77 2.96
CA ASP A 142 21.59 5.76 3.40
C ASP A 142 23.01 6.35 3.49
N PRO A 143 23.44 6.85 4.66
CA PRO A 143 24.75 7.49 4.81
C PRO A 143 25.93 6.60 4.43
N GLY A 144 25.77 5.27 4.51
CA GLY A 144 26.79 4.30 4.10
C GLY A 144 26.87 4.07 2.59
N GLY A 145 25.85 4.47 1.82
CA GLY A 145 25.80 4.30 0.36
C GLY A 145 26.65 5.32 -0.42
N GLY A 146 27.18 6.34 0.26
CA GLY A 146 28.03 7.38 -0.34
C GLY A 146 29.35 6.85 -0.95
N ALA A 147 29.75 5.62 -0.63
CA ALA A 147 30.92 4.96 -1.20
C ALA A 147 30.77 4.60 -2.70
N MET A 148 29.57 4.67 -3.27
CA MET A 148 29.25 4.19 -4.63
C MET A 148 29.07 5.31 -5.67
N PHE A 149 29.46 6.57 -5.39
CA PHE A 149 29.22 7.74 -6.27
C PHE A 149 27.74 7.94 -6.68
N VAL A 150 26.81 7.32 -5.97
CA VAL A 150 25.37 7.53 -6.14
C VAL A 150 24.99 8.80 -5.38
N SER A 151 24.43 9.79 -6.07
CA SER A 151 23.88 10.98 -5.42
C SER A 151 22.62 10.61 -4.64
N ASP A 152 22.60 10.94 -3.34
CA ASP A 152 21.49 10.66 -2.40
C ASP A 152 20.99 9.20 -2.42
N PRO A 153 21.83 8.23 -1.99
CA PRO A 153 21.43 6.83 -1.94
C PRO A 153 20.24 6.67 -0.98
N LYS A 154 19.12 6.19 -1.51
CA LYS A 154 17.88 5.94 -0.75
C LYS A 154 17.66 4.45 -0.56
N LYS A 155 17.23 4.07 0.63
CA LYS A 155 16.79 2.71 0.94
C LYS A 155 15.38 2.69 1.53
N PRO A 156 14.57 1.67 1.21
CA PRO A 156 13.27 1.51 1.84
C PRO A 156 13.41 1.24 3.34
N VAL A 157 12.50 1.78 4.13
CA VAL A 157 12.42 1.50 5.57
C VAL A 157 11.81 0.12 5.80
N GLY A 158 12.10 -0.52 6.93
CA GLY A 158 11.56 -1.84 7.30
C GLY A 158 12.52 -3.01 7.09
N GLY A 159 13.61 -2.82 6.34
CA GLY A 159 14.70 -3.80 6.22
C GLY A 159 14.27 -5.10 5.53
N HIS A 160 14.95 -6.19 5.86
CA HIS A 160 14.74 -7.49 5.22
C HIS A 160 13.37 -8.11 5.50
N VAL A 161 12.79 -7.87 6.69
CA VAL A 161 11.48 -8.42 7.05
C VAL A 161 10.41 -7.95 6.06
N LEU A 162 10.35 -6.64 5.79
CA LEU A 162 9.40 -6.11 4.81
C LEU A 162 9.76 -6.53 3.37
N ALA A 163 11.05 -6.60 3.04
CA ALA A 163 11.51 -6.98 1.70
C ALA A 163 11.17 -8.44 1.34
N HIS A 164 11.24 -9.36 2.31
CA HIS A 164 10.79 -10.75 2.12
C HIS A 164 9.28 -10.81 1.98
N ALA A 165 8.54 -10.17 2.90
CA ALA A 165 7.09 -10.16 2.89
C ALA A 165 6.46 -9.59 1.61
N SER A 166 7.11 -8.63 0.94
CA SER A 166 6.59 -8.08 -0.31
C SER A 166 6.85 -8.99 -1.52
N THR A 167 5.78 -9.44 -2.19
CA THR A 167 5.91 -10.24 -3.43
C THR A 167 6.44 -9.41 -4.60
N THR A 168 5.86 -8.22 -4.80
CA THR A 168 6.24 -7.31 -5.88
C THR A 168 6.51 -5.93 -5.29
N ARG A 169 7.63 -5.31 -5.69
CA ARG A 169 8.06 -3.99 -5.21
C ARG A 169 8.24 -3.03 -6.35
N ILE A 170 7.58 -1.87 -6.25
CA ILE A 170 7.68 -0.78 -7.23
C ILE A 170 8.34 0.42 -6.53
N SER A 171 9.43 0.92 -7.09
CA SER A 171 10.07 2.16 -6.66
C SER A 171 9.56 3.31 -7.51
N LEU A 172 9.10 4.37 -6.84
CA LEU A 172 8.60 5.58 -7.47
C LEU A 172 9.62 6.70 -7.30
N ARG A 173 9.95 7.40 -8.39
CA ARG A 173 10.82 8.59 -8.36
C ARG A 173 10.24 9.74 -9.18
N LYS A 174 10.60 10.96 -8.80
CA LYS A 174 10.29 12.17 -9.58
C LYS A 174 11.27 12.29 -10.75
N GLY A 175 10.74 12.45 -11.97
CA GLY A 175 11.50 12.76 -13.17
C GLY A 175 11.62 14.27 -13.41
N LYS A 176 11.78 14.68 -14.67
CA LYS A 176 11.76 16.10 -15.04
C LYS A 176 10.31 16.62 -15.10
N ALA A 177 10.10 17.87 -14.69
CA ALA A 177 8.78 18.52 -14.68
C ALA A 177 7.70 17.65 -13.99
N GLU A 178 6.63 17.29 -14.70
CA GLU A 178 5.53 16.48 -14.20
C GLU A 178 5.73 14.96 -14.31
N GLN A 179 6.84 14.54 -14.92
CA GLN A 179 7.18 13.12 -15.06
C GLN A 179 7.39 12.48 -13.68
N ARG A 180 6.87 11.27 -13.54
CA ARG A 180 7.17 10.31 -12.48
C ARG A 180 7.57 9.01 -13.16
N VAL A 181 8.46 8.26 -12.52
CA VAL A 181 8.93 6.97 -13.03
C VAL A 181 8.66 5.89 -12.00
N ALA A 182 8.02 4.81 -12.43
CA ALA A 182 7.82 3.59 -11.66
C ALA A 182 8.79 2.52 -12.16
N LYS A 183 9.64 2.00 -11.28
CA LYS A 183 10.55 0.89 -11.55
C LYS A 183 10.11 -0.35 -10.79
N ILE A 184 9.95 -1.49 -11.47
CA ILE A 184 9.84 -2.79 -10.81
C ILE A 184 11.23 -3.14 -10.26
N VAL A 185 11.36 -3.17 -8.94
CA VAL A 185 12.62 -3.49 -8.25
C VAL A 185 12.74 -4.99 -8.00
N GLN A 186 11.61 -5.65 -7.72
CA GLN A 186 11.55 -7.09 -7.51
C GLN A 186 10.15 -7.58 -7.82
N SER A 187 10.06 -8.70 -8.54
CA SER A 187 8.83 -9.47 -8.73
C SER A 187 9.20 -10.91 -9.07
N PRO A 188 8.44 -11.94 -8.65
CA PRO A 188 8.74 -13.33 -9.00
C PRO A 188 8.50 -13.65 -10.49
N ASN A 189 7.67 -12.86 -11.17
CA ASN A 189 7.17 -13.16 -12.53
C ASN A 189 7.35 -12.01 -13.53
N LEU A 190 7.86 -10.85 -13.11
CA LEU A 190 8.08 -9.69 -13.97
C LEU A 190 9.56 -9.34 -13.97
N ALA A 191 10.12 -9.08 -15.15
CA ALA A 191 11.47 -8.55 -15.28
C ALA A 191 11.55 -7.13 -14.70
N GLU A 192 12.76 -6.70 -14.32
CA GLU A 192 13.01 -5.30 -14.01
C GLU A 192 12.68 -4.44 -15.23
N ALA A 193 11.74 -3.51 -15.07
CA ALA A 193 11.30 -2.60 -16.10
C ALA A 193 10.92 -1.25 -15.46
N GLU A 194 10.92 -0.20 -16.29
CA GLU A 194 10.52 1.14 -15.90
C GLU A 194 9.39 1.65 -16.80
N ALA A 195 8.47 2.39 -16.21
CA ALA A 195 7.40 3.10 -16.93
C ALA A 195 7.30 4.54 -16.42
N SER A 196 7.05 5.47 -17.34
CA SER A 196 6.81 6.87 -17.00
C SER A 196 5.31 7.14 -16.89
N PHE A 197 4.93 7.98 -15.94
CA PHE A 197 3.56 8.44 -15.72
C PHE A 197 3.56 9.90 -15.24
N ALA A 198 2.41 10.56 -15.26
CA ALA A 198 2.23 11.88 -14.68
C ALA A 198 1.07 11.88 -13.68
N ILE A 199 1.04 12.90 -12.83
CA ILE A 199 -0.03 13.11 -11.85
C ILE A 199 -0.81 14.35 -12.28
N SER A 200 -2.10 14.19 -12.53
CA SER A 200 -3.02 15.30 -12.85
C SER A 200 -4.14 15.41 -11.81
N ASN A 201 -5.07 16.34 -12.05
CA ASN A 201 -6.30 16.43 -11.25
C ASN A 201 -7.15 15.16 -11.35
N GLU A 202 -7.09 14.47 -12.49
CA GLU A 202 -7.83 13.24 -12.78
C GLU A 202 -7.06 11.97 -12.33
N GLY A 203 -6.07 12.12 -11.45
CA GLY A 203 -5.27 11.02 -10.91
C GLY A 203 -4.01 10.71 -11.71
N ILE A 204 -3.67 9.42 -11.84
CA ILE A 204 -2.49 8.96 -12.58
C ILE A 204 -2.83 8.91 -14.07
N ILE A 205 -2.03 9.58 -14.89
CA ILE A 205 -2.20 9.64 -16.34
C ILE A 205 -0.95 9.17 -17.06
N GLU A 206 -1.12 8.83 -18.33
CA GLU A 206 0.00 8.62 -19.25
C GLU A 206 0.86 9.88 -19.32
N TYR A 207 2.17 9.70 -19.24
CA TYR A 207 3.11 10.79 -19.49
C TYR A 207 3.31 10.92 -21.01
N LYS A 208 2.97 12.09 -21.55
CA LYS A 208 3.22 12.43 -22.95
C LYS A 208 4.45 13.35 -22.99
N ASP A 209 5.48 12.93 -23.73
CA ASP A 209 6.73 13.67 -23.92
C ASP A 209 6.52 15.04 -24.60
#